data_AF-A0A0M9WBS0-F1
#
_entry.id   AF-A0A0M9WBS0-F1
#
_cell.length_a   1.000
_cell.length_b   1.000
_cell.length_c   1.000
_cell.angle_alpha   90.00
_cell.angle_beta   90.00
_cell.angle_gamma   90.00
#
_symmetry.space_group_name_H-M   'P 1'
#
loop_
_entity.id
_entity.type
_entity.pdbx_description
1 polymer ?
#
loop_
_entity_poly.entity_id
_entity_poly.type
_entity_poly.pdbx_seq_one_letter_code
_entity_poly.pdbx_strand_id
1 'polypeptide(L)'
;MDTRIFGDKTPDEVKLERSGKINNLQRYRLTQVWGQIRGDNIKSPFDSATILFIEEDLREVVQEEISIKEGTTLNKDAKERLDALNAKYWFLEQKWWCYHSYLTDGNMLRAFELWRSHPKWYMHRLLVEDCARRHGCCARGCGCCLNRTTDPTRRLGVGHCTFECGCCRRARGFDVSKEDKRDLKEQHRKEIIKLVRHRLTRVALWGLVGDSFENPFDMIDAPPSYGQIVKDRPL
;
A
#
# COMPACT_ATOMS: atom_id res chain seq x y z
N MET A 1 -41.39 -3.03 -6.79
CA MET A 1 -40.12 -3.76 -7.00
C MET A 1 -39.01 -2.74 -6.84
N ASP A 2 -38.18 -2.86 -5.82
CA ASP A 2 -36.99 -1.99 -5.69
C ASP A 2 -36.01 -2.37 -6.78
N THR A 3 -35.86 -1.50 -7.77
CA THR A 3 -34.88 -1.65 -8.83
C THR A 3 -33.51 -1.36 -8.23
N ARG A 4 -32.74 -2.43 -7.93
CA ARG A 4 -31.36 -2.27 -7.47
C ARG A 4 -30.53 -1.56 -8.54
N ILE A 5 -29.79 -0.55 -8.14
CA ILE A 5 -28.82 0.13 -8.98
C ILE A 5 -27.55 -0.73 -9.03
N PHE A 6 -26.86 -0.73 -10.17
CA PHE A 6 -25.57 -1.38 -10.29
C PHE A 6 -24.61 -0.86 -9.21
N GLY A 7 -24.02 -1.77 -8.43
CA GLY A 7 -23.15 -1.43 -7.29
C GLY A 7 -23.82 -1.51 -5.92
N ASP A 8 -25.15 -1.64 -5.85
CA ASP A 8 -25.88 -1.83 -4.59
C ASP A 8 -25.40 -3.07 -3.83
N LYS A 9 -25.44 -2.98 -2.49
CA LYS A 9 -25.11 -4.13 -1.64
C LYS A 9 -26.13 -5.24 -1.84
N THR A 10 -25.65 -6.46 -2.00
CA THR A 10 -26.50 -7.63 -2.00
C THR A 10 -26.92 -8.00 -0.56
N PRO A 11 -28.00 -8.75 -0.36
CA PRO A 11 -28.37 -9.26 0.97
C PRO A 11 -27.25 -10.11 1.60
N ASP A 12 -26.52 -10.85 0.77
CA ASP A 12 -25.38 -11.65 1.22
C ASP A 12 -24.22 -10.78 1.69
N GLU A 13 -23.90 -9.69 0.98
CA GLU A 13 -22.89 -8.73 1.42
C GLU A 13 -23.30 -8.10 2.76
N VAL A 14 -24.55 -7.65 2.88
CA VAL A 14 -25.08 -7.07 4.13
C VAL A 14 -25.02 -8.08 5.28
N LYS A 15 -25.35 -9.35 5.03
CA LYS A 15 -25.25 -10.42 6.03
C LYS A 15 -23.81 -10.65 6.46
N LEU A 16 -22.87 -10.67 5.52
CA LEU A 16 -21.44 -10.82 5.80
C LEU A 16 -20.88 -9.63 6.59
N GLU A 17 -21.24 -8.41 6.22
CA GLU A 17 -20.89 -7.20 6.98
C GLU A 17 -21.36 -7.28 8.42
N ARG A 18 -22.63 -7.62 8.65
CA ARG A 18 -23.21 -7.78 10.00
C ARG A 18 -22.56 -8.89 10.83
N SER A 19 -22.00 -9.90 10.17
CA SER A 19 -21.34 -11.02 10.87
C SER A 19 -19.95 -10.66 11.43
N GLY A 20 -19.35 -9.56 11.00
CA GLY A 20 -17.98 -9.18 11.38
C GLY A 20 -16.89 -10.07 10.78
N LYS A 21 -17.22 -11.06 9.95
CA LYS A 21 -16.24 -11.95 9.30
C LYS A 21 -15.56 -11.25 8.12
N ILE A 22 -14.65 -10.33 8.43
CA ILE A 22 -14.01 -9.43 7.45
C ILE A 22 -13.32 -10.19 6.31
N ASN A 23 -12.58 -11.28 6.59
CA ASN A 23 -11.93 -12.07 5.54
C ASN A 23 -12.97 -12.62 4.53
N ASN A 24 -14.06 -13.22 5.02
CA ASN A 24 -15.13 -13.74 4.17
C ASN A 24 -15.82 -12.63 3.36
N LEU A 25 -16.05 -11.47 3.98
CA LEU A 25 -16.60 -10.31 3.30
C LEU A 25 -15.69 -9.83 2.16
N GLN A 26 -14.40 -9.67 2.41
CA GLN A 26 -13.43 -9.23 1.40
C GLN A 26 -13.29 -10.27 0.28
N ARG A 27 -13.28 -11.57 0.59
CA ARG A 27 -13.30 -12.65 -0.41
C ARG A 27 -14.57 -12.61 -1.26
N TYR A 28 -15.73 -12.43 -0.64
CA TYR A 28 -16.99 -12.26 -1.36
C TYR A 28 -16.90 -11.11 -2.37
N ARG A 29 -16.46 -9.92 -1.92
CA ARG A 29 -16.29 -8.74 -2.78
C ARG A 29 -15.35 -9.00 -3.94
N LEU A 30 -14.19 -9.60 -3.68
CA LEU A 30 -13.22 -9.96 -4.71
C LEU A 30 -13.81 -10.92 -5.74
N THR A 31 -14.55 -11.93 -5.30
CA THR A 31 -15.23 -12.88 -6.20
C THR A 31 -16.29 -12.20 -7.06
N GLN A 32 -17.06 -11.26 -6.52
CA GLN A 32 -18.03 -10.49 -7.29
C GLN A 32 -17.35 -9.67 -8.39
N VAL A 33 -16.27 -8.96 -8.07
CA VAL A 33 -15.50 -8.16 -9.04
C VAL A 33 -14.93 -9.04 -10.16
N TRP A 34 -14.37 -10.21 -9.83
CA TRP A 34 -13.90 -11.15 -10.85
C TRP A 34 -15.00 -11.86 -11.62
N GLY A 35 -16.20 -11.96 -11.06
CA GLY A 35 -17.39 -12.44 -11.76
C GLY A 35 -17.79 -11.46 -12.85
N GLN A 36 -17.87 -10.17 -12.53
CA GLN A 36 -18.19 -9.08 -13.46
C GLN A 36 -17.19 -9.02 -14.62
N ILE A 37 -15.89 -8.99 -14.32
CA ILE A 37 -14.83 -8.93 -15.37
C ILE A 37 -14.92 -10.11 -16.34
N ARG A 38 -15.25 -11.32 -15.85
CA ARG A 38 -15.37 -12.52 -16.70
C ARG A 38 -16.68 -12.55 -17.50
N GLY A 39 -17.78 -12.06 -16.93
CA GLY A 39 -19.10 -12.06 -17.57
C GLY A 39 -19.22 -11.04 -18.69
N ASP A 40 -18.61 -9.85 -18.53
CA ASP A 40 -18.85 -8.74 -19.45
C ASP A 40 -17.89 -8.72 -20.66
N ASN A 41 -16.89 -9.63 -20.70
CA ASN A 41 -15.81 -9.63 -21.70
C ASN A 41 -15.08 -8.27 -21.83
N ILE A 42 -15.27 -7.39 -20.84
CA ILE A 42 -14.66 -6.09 -20.74
C ILE A 42 -13.20 -6.33 -20.35
N LYS A 43 -12.25 -5.96 -21.21
CA LYS A 43 -10.88 -5.68 -20.76
C LYS A 43 -11.03 -4.71 -19.60
N SER A 44 -10.73 -5.16 -18.37
CA SER A 44 -10.85 -4.30 -17.20
C SER A 44 -10.18 -2.96 -17.55
N PRO A 45 -10.94 -1.85 -17.62
CA PRO A 45 -10.37 -0.56 -17.99
C PRO A 45 -9.39 -0.06 -16.93
N PHE A 46 -9.25 -0.81 -15.83
CA PHE A 46 -8.57 -0.43 -14.62
C PHE A 46 -7.56 -1.50 -14.21
N ASP A 47 -6.28 -1.19 -14.42
CA ASP A 47 -5.23 -1.94 -13.77
C ASP A 47 -5.10 -1.48 -12.31
N SER A 48 -5.67 -2.27 -11.42
CA SER A 48 -5.62 -2.06 -9.97
C SER A 48 -4.19 -1.93 -9.40
N ALA A 49 -3.16 -2.39 -10.13
CA ALA A 49 -1.78 -2.16 -9.73
C ALA A 49 -1.36 -0.68 -9.89
N THR A 50 -2.02 0.09 -10.76
CA THR A 50 -1.64 1.48 -11.05
C THR A 50 -1.75 2.37 -9.82
N ILE A 51 -2.81 2.22 -9.02
CA ILE A 51 -2.95 2.99 -7.77
C ILE A 51 -1.80 2.69 -6.81
N LEU A 52 -1.29 1.45 -6.78
CA LEU A 52 -0.15 1.05 -5.95
C LEU A 52 1.17 1.65 -6.43
N PHE A 53 1.33 1.80 -7.75
CA PHE A 53 2.49 2.47 -8.34
C PHE A 53 2.50 3.96 -8.03
N ILE A 54 1.33 4.60 -8.08
CA ILE A 54 1.17 6.01 -7.66
C ILE A 54 1.49 6.15 -6.16
N GLU A 55 0.99 5.24 -5.32
CA GLU A 55 1.32 5.22 -3.88
C GLU A 55 2.82 4.98 -3.61
N GLU A 56 3.50 4.17 -4.43
CA GLU A 56 4.96 4.03 -4.37
C GLU A 56 5.68 5.34 -4.69
N ASP A 57 5.25 6.04 -5.73
CA ASP A 57 5.82 7.34 -6.12
C ASP A 57 5.57 8.40 -5.05
N LEU A 58 4.39 8.40 -4.42
CA LEU A 58 4.06 9.27 -3.27
C LEU A 58 4.94 8.96 -2.06
N ARG A 59 5.16 7.67 -1.75
CA ARG A 59 6.07 7.23 -0.70
C ARG A 59 7.50 7.70 -0.96
N GLU A 60 7.99 7.62 -2.19
CA GLU A 60 9.33 8.14 -2.54
C GLU A 60 9.46 9.62 -2.25
N VAL A 61 8.50 10.43 -2.70
CA VAL A 61 8.50 11.88 -2.47
C VAL A 61 8.57 12.18 -0.97
N VAL A 62 7.68 11.59 -0.17
CA VAL A 62 7.65 11.81 1.28
C VAL A 62 8.94 11.33 1.96
N GLN A 63 9.51 10.22 1.51
CA GLN A 63 10.74 9.68 2.07
C GLN A 63 11.96 10.56 1.76
N GLU A 64 11.99 11.16 0.58
CA GLU A 64 13.00 12.12 0.18
C GLU A 64 12.86 13.43 0.96
N GLU A 65 11.63 13.95 1.11
CA GLU A 65 11.34 15.13 1.94
C GLU A 65 11.83 14.94 3.38
N ILE A 66 11.50 13.81 4.00
CA ILE A 66 11.97 13.48 5.36
C ILE A 66 13.50 13.45 5.40
N SER A 67 14.14 12.79 4.43
CA SER A 67 15.59 12.67 4.38
C SER A 67 16.30 14.02 4.23
N ILE A 68 15.71 14.96 3.48
CA ILE A 68 16.23 16.33 3.34
C ILE A 68 16.04 17.10 4.64
N LYS A 69 14.86 17.01 5.26
CA LYS A 69 14.53 17.72 6.52
C LYS A 69 15.31 17.21 7.72
N GLU A 70 15.68 15.92 7.75
CA GLU A 70 16.58 15.34 8.76
C GLU A 70 18.06 15.78 8.58
N GLY A 71 18.41 16.38 7.44
CA GLY A 71 19.74 16.93 7.19
C GLY A 71 20.03 18.19 8.01
N THR A 72 21.28 18.39 8.41
CA THR A 72 21.70 19.38 9.42
C THR A 72 21.61 20.85 9.00
N THR A 73 21.34 21.16 7.72
CA THR A 73 21.03 22.54 7.29
C THR A 73 20.31 22.58 5.94
N LEU A 74 19.19 23.29 5.85
CA LEU A 74 18.50 23.57 4.58
C LEU A 74 19.27 24.66 3.82
N ASN A 75 20.12 24.25 2.88
CA ASN A 75 20.73 25.18 1.92
C ASN A 75 19.74 25.51 0.77
N LYS A 76 20.14 26.42 -0.13
CA LYS A 76 19.31 26.84 -1.27
C LYS A 76 18.88 25.64 -2.15
N ASP A 77 19.80 24.72 -2.42
CA ASP A 77 19.55 23.49 -3.20
C ASP A 77 18.49 22.60 -2.52
N ALA A 78 18.59 22.40 -1.21
CA ALA A 78 17.60 21.65 -0.44
C ALA A 78 16.21 22.28 -0.50
N LYS A 79 16.12 23.62 -0.48
CA LYS A 79 14.85 24.33 -0.63
C LYS A 79 14.24 24.13 -2.01
N GLU A 80 15.02 24.33 -3.07
CA GLU A 80 14.57 24.12 -4.45
C GLU A 80 14.10 22.68 -4.68
N ARG A 81 14.81 21.71 -4.09
CA ARG A 81 14.42 20.29 -4.12
C ARG A 81 13.12 20.02 -3.38
N LEU A 82 12.92 20.61 -2.19
CA LEU A 82 11.65 20.50 -1.47
C LEU A 82 10.48 21.12 -2.25
N ASP A 83 10.69 22.25 -2.91
CA ASP A 83 9.67 22.89 -3.76
C ASP A 83 9.29 21.99 -4.95
N ALA A 84 10.29 21.36 -5.59
CA ALA A 84 10.06 20.39 -6.65
C ALA A 84 9.30 19.14 -6.14
N LEU A 85 9.63 18.65 -4.94
CA LEU A 85 8.94 17.53 -4.30
C LEU A 85 7.48 17.88 -3.96
N ASN A 86 7.22 19.09 -3.47
CA ASN A 86 5.85 19.58 -3.22
C ASN A 86 5.01 19.58 -4.51
N ALA A 87 5.55 20.11 -5.61
CA ALA A 87 4.86 20.09 -6.90
C ALA A 87 4.59 18.65 -7.36
N LYS A 88 5.60 17.77 -7.26
CA LYS A 88 5.48 16.36 -7.62
C LYS A 88 4.43 15.63 -6.77
N TYR A 89 4.39 15.88 -5.46
CA TYR A 89 3.37 15.32 -4.56
C TYR A 89 1.97 15.72 -5.02
N TRP A 90 1.75 17.01 -5.28
CA TRP A 90 0.46 17.52 -5.73
C TRP A 90 -0.01 16.82 -7.01
N PHE A 91 0.84 16.71 -8.04
CA PHE A 91 0.50 16.00 -9.28
C PHE A 91 0.18 14.52 -9.04
N LEU A 92 0.93 13.84 -8.17
CA LEU A 92 0.69 12.43 -7.85
C LEU A 92 -0.60 12.24 -7.05
N GLU A 93 -0.93 13.17 -6.15
CA GLU A 93 -2.19 13.17 -5.42
C GLU A 93 -3.38 13.33 -6.36
N GLN A 94 -3.31 14.25 -7.34
CA GLN A 94 -4.34 14.39 -8.37
C GLN A 94 -4.52 13.09 -9.17
N LYS A 95 -3.41 12.45 -9.56
CA LYS A 95 -3.46 11.13 -10.22
C LYS A 95 -4.08 10.08 -9.32
N TRP A 96 -3.70 10.05 -8.04
CA TRP A 96 -4.27 9.08 -7.09
C TRP A 96 -5.78 9.24 -7.00
N TRP A 97 -6.31 10.46 -6.87
CA TRP A 97 -7.76 10.72 -6.84
C TRP A 97 -8.46 10.33 -8.14
N CYS A 98 -7.84 10.60 -9.29
CA CYS A 98 -8.36 10.17 -10.58
C CYS A 98 -8.48 8.63 -10.63
N TYR A 99 -7.43 7.90 -10.25
CA TYR A 99 -7.46 6.43 -10.25
C TYR A 99 -8.35 5.85 -9.15
N HIS A 100 -8.45 6.51 -8.01
CA HIS A 100 -9.38 6.15 -6.95
C HIS A 100 -10.83 6.26 -7.44
N SER A 101 -11.17 7.31 -8.20
CA SER A 101 -12.50 7.47 -8.81
C SER A 101 -12.85 6.40 -9.85
N TYR A 102 -11.84 5.71 -10.41
CA TYR A 102 -12.05 4.58 -11.31
C TYR A 102 -12.23 3.24 -10.60
N LEU A 103 -12.03 3.17 -9.28
CA LEU A 103 -12.39 1.98 -8.52
C LEU A 103 -13.89 1.76 -8.71
N THR A 104 -14.26 0.66 -9.38
CA THR A 104 -15.64 0.42 -9.79
C THR A 104 -16.58 0.53 -8.60
N ASP A 105 -17.64 1.32 -8.79
CA ASP A 105 -18.70 1.48 -7.80
C ASP A 105 -19.20 0.10 -7.37
N GLY A 106 -19.33 -0.08 -6.06
CA GLY A 106 -19.73 -1.35 -5.49
C GLY A 106 -18.63 -2.02 -4.67
N ASN A 107 -18.32 -3.26 -5.04
CA ASN A 107 -17.52 -4.18 -4.22
C ASN A 107 -16.05 -3.75 -4.10
N MET A 108 -15.44 -3.24 -5.17
CA MET A 108 -14.02 -2.88 -5.17
C MET A 108 -13.75 -1.66 -4.30
N LEU A 109 -14.50 -0.57 -4.51
CA LEU A 109 -14.38 0.63 -3.69
C LEU A 109 -14.64 0.33 -2.21
N ARG A 110 -15.74 -0.39 -1.88
CA ARG A 110 -16.03 -0.77 -0.49
C ARG A 110 -14.96 -1.66 0.14
N ALA A 111 -14.38 -2.57 -0.63
CA ALA A 111 -13.26 -3.40 -0.17
C ALA A 111 -12.03 -2.55 0.15
N PHE A 112 -11.66 -1.66 -0.76
CA PHE A 112 -10.53 -0.76 -0.62
C PHE A 112 -10.72 0.16 0.59
N GLU A 113 -11.86 0.85 0.71
CA GLU A 113 -12.15 1.75 1.82
C GLU A 113 -12.17 1.02 3.17
N LEU A 114 -12.80 -0.16 3.24
CA LEU A 114 -12.77 -0.97 4.46
C LEU A 114 -11.34 -1.33 4.84
N TRP A 115 -10.53 -1.81 3.89
CA TRP A 115 -9.15 -2.19 4.17
C TRP A 115 -8.31 -0.97 4.61
N ARG A 116 -8.44 0.15 3.91
CA ARG A 116 -7.68 1.38 4.16
C ARG A 116 -8.19 2.19 5.36
N SER A 117 -9.36 1.84 5.93
CA SER A 117 -9.85 2.42 7.18
C SER A 117 -8.93 2.17 8.38
N HIS A 118 -8.11 1.10 8.33
CA HIS A 118 -7.09 0.88 9.33
C HIS A 118 -5.85 1.74 9.02
N PRO A 119 -5.46 2.71 9.88
CA PRO A 119 -4.41 3.69 9.57
C PRO A 119 -3.02 3.05 9.38
N LYS A 120 -2.84 1.82 9.87
CA LYS A 120 -1.62 1.02 9.70
C LYS A 120 -1.80 -0.18 8.77
N TRP A 121 -2.75 -0.15 7.83
CA TRP A 121 -2.96 -1.21 6.84
C TRP A 121 -1.65 -1.64 6.15
N TYR A 122 -0.74 -0.70 5.94
CA TYR A 122 0.55 -0.94 5.30
C TYR A 122 1.52 -1.77 6.16
N MET A 123 1.22 -1.97 7.46
CA MET A 123 1.97 -2.84 8.38
C MET A 123 1.45 -4.28 8.39
N HIS A 124 0.60 -4.66 7.44
CA HIS A 124 0.21 -6.04 7.24
C HIS A 124 1.43 -6.95 7.06
N ARG A 125 1.46 -8.12 7.72
CA ARG A 125 2.59 -9.05 7.80
C ARG A 125 3.30 -9.29 6.49
N LEU A 126 2.57 -9.60 5.41
CA LEU A 126 3.16 -9.83 4.09
C LEU A 126 3.86 -8.60 3.48
N LEU A 127 3.42 -7.38 3.79
CA LEU A 127 4.08 -6.16 3.34
C LEU A 127 5.35 -5.89 4.17
N VAL A 128 5.30 -6.21 5.47
CA VAL A 128 6.46 -6.18 6.38
C VAL A 128 7.52 -7.16 5.92
N GLU A 129 7.13 -8.40 5.61
CA GLU A 129 8.03 -9.43 5.07
C GLU A 129 8.65 -9.01 3.74
N ASP A 130 7.88 -8.43 2.82
CA ASP A 130 8.41 -7.93 1.55
C ASP A 130 9.50 -6.87 1.79
N CYS A 131 9.20 -5.90 2.67
CA CYS A 131 10.17 -4.89 3.06
C CYS A 131 11.44 -5.51 3.67
N ALA A 132 11.28 -6.52 4.53
CA ALA A 132 12.40 -7.20 5.16
C ALA A 132 13.25 -7.98 4.14
N ARG A 133 12.63 -8.73 3.21
CA ARG A 133 13.33 -9.49 2.16
C ARG A 133 14.11 -8.61 1.18
N ARG A 134 13.67 -7.37 0.99
CA ARG A 134 14.41 -6.33 0.24
C ARG A 134 15.48 -5.62 1.08
N HIS A 135 15.84 -6.17 2.24
CA HIS A 135 16.80 -5.59 3.18
C HIS A 135 16.41 -4.17 3.65
N GLY A 136 15.11 -3.91 3.75
CA GLY A 136 14.54 -2.64 4.17
C GLY A 136 14.56 -2.41 5.67
N CYS A 137 13.88 -1.35 6.11
CA CYS A 137 13.78 -0.96 7.53
C CYS A 137 13.21 -2.09 8.42
N CYS A 138 12.29 -2.90 7.89
CA CYS A 138 11.66 -3.99 8.62
C CYS A 138 12.62 -5.13 8.97
N ALA A 139 13.65 -5.38 8.15
CA ALA A 139 14.70 -6.37 8.50
C ALA A 139 15.60 -5.89 9.63
N ARG A 140 15.82 -4.58 9.73
CA ARG A 140 16.70 -3.97 10.75
C ARG A 140 15.98 -3.60 12.04
N GLY A 141 14.66 -3.65 12.09
CA GLY A 141 13.88 -3.27 13.26
C GLY A 141 14.01 -1.79 13.66
N CYS A 142 14.42 -0.89 12.76
CA CYS A 142 14.67 0.52 13.10
C CYS A 142 13.40 1.36 13.36
N GLY A 143 12.21 0.78 13.25
CA GLY A 143 10.93 1.45 13.53
C GLY A 143 10.45 2.46 12.48
N CYS A 144 11.29 2.88 11.52
CA CYS A 144 10.93 3.93 10.55
C CYS A 144 9.63 3.65 9.80
N CYS A 145 9.39 2.41 9.34
CA CYS A 145 8.15 2.07 8.62
C CYS A 145 6.90 2.26 9.49
N LEU A 146 6.96 1.82 10.76
CA LEU A 146 5.85 1.96 11.70
C LEU A 146 5.54 3.44 11.97
N ASN A 147 6.57 4.27 12.10
CA ASN A 147 6.47 5.66 12.53
C ASN A 147 6.18 6.67 11.40
N ARG A 148 5.92 6.20 10.17
CA ARG A 148 5.73 7.07 8.98
C ARG A 148 4.43 7.87 8.94
N THR A 149 3.52 7.66 9.89
CA THR A 149 2.14 8.18 9.86
C THR A 149 1.95 9.57 10.46
N THR A 150 3.01 10.35 10.68
CA THR A 150 2.94 11.56 11.50
C THR A 150 2.52 12.85 10.78
N ASP A 151 2.51 12.91 9.44
CA ASP A 151 2.15 14.13 8.69
C ASP A 151 0.78 14.00 8.00
N PRO A 152 -0.27 14.69 8.49
CA PRO A 152 -1.60 14.69 7.88
C PRO A 152 -1.61 15.20 6.44
N THR A 153 -0.67 16.09 6.08
CA THR A 153 -0.57 16.70 4.74
C THR A 153 0.07 15.76 3.71
N ARG A 154 0.58 14.60 4.17
CA ARG A 154 1.27 13.61 3.35
C ARG A 154 0.69 12.20 3.49
N ARG A 155 -0.60 12.08 3.86
CA ARG A 155 -1.27 10.82 4.19
C ARG A 155 -1.17 9.73 3.11
N LEU A 156 -1.12 10.08 1.82
CA LEU A 156 -1.02 9.09 0.75
C LEU A 156 0.41 8.53 0.55
N GLY A 157 1.42 9.12 1.21
CA GLY A 157 2.80 8.67 1.17
C GLY A 157 3.20 7.75 2.34
N VAL A 158 2.23 7.17 3.05
CA VAL A 158 2.49 6.19 4.12
C VAL A 158 2.87 4.81 3.54
N GLY A 159 3.72 4.06 4.24
CA GLY A 159 4.05 2.68 3.89
C GLY A 159 5.52 2.30 4.07
N HIS A 160 5.95 1.20 3.46
CA HIS A 160 7.31 0.70 3.60
C HIS A 160 8.35 1.54 2.87
N CYS A 161 9.64 1.33 3.20
CA CYS A 161 10.73 2.06 2.60
C CYS A 161 10.85 1.81 1.08
N THR A 162 11.16 2.88 0.37
CA THR A 162 11.59 2.93 -1.03
C THR A 162 13.08 3.27 -1.09
N PHE A 163 13.62 3.49 -2.28
CA PHE A 163 15.02 3.90 -2.47
C PHE A 163 15.35 5.25 -1.80
N GLU A 164 14.35 6.09 -1.55
CA GLU A 164 14.52 7.42 -0.94
C GLU A 164 14.49 7.43 0.59
N CYS A 165 14.33 6.27 1.24
CA CYS A 165 14.43 6.20 2.68
C CYS A 165 15.86 6.52 3.17
N GLY A 166 16.03 7.65 3.86
CA GLY A 166 17.31 8.06 4.45
C GLY A 166 17.94 7.00 5.36
N CYS A 167 17.13 6.32 6.19
CA CYS A 167 17.62 5.20 7.01
C CYS A 167 18.17 4.05 6.15
N CYS A 168 17.46 3.62 5.10
CA CYS A 168 17.94 2.56 4.20
C CYS A 168 19.16 3.02 3.38
N ARG A 169 19.19 4.27 2.93
CA ARG A 169 20.33 4.84 2.19
C ARG A 169 21.60 4.81 3.03
N ARG A 170 21.52 5.27 4.29
CA ARG A 170 22.64 5.20 5.25
C ARG A 170 23.08 3.77 5.51
N ALA A 171 22.14 2.85 5.75
CA ALA A 171 22.46 1.44 6.00
C ALA A 171 23.09 0.74 4.79
N ARG A 172 22.67 1.12 3.57
CA ARG A 172 23.20 0.57 2.32
C ARG A 172 24.58 1.14 1.95
N GLY A 173 24.91 2.35 2.40
CA GLY A 173 26.23 2.97 2.23
C GLY A 173 26.50 3.58 0.84
N PHE A 174 25.52 3.59 -0.06
CA PHE A 174 25.63 4.23 -1.38
C PHE A 174 24.27 4.75 -1.86
N ASP A 175 24.29 5.64 -2.86
CA ASP A 175 23.09 6.09 -3.56
C ASP A 175 22.81 5.21 -4.78
N VAL A 176 21.54 4.84 -5.00
CA VAL A 176 21.13 4.22 -6.27
C VAL A 176 21.02 5.35 -7.31
N SER A 177 21.58 5.15 -8.51
CA SER A 177 21.48 6.13 -9.59
C SER A 177 20.02 6.37 -9.99
N LYS A 178 19.73 7.49 -10.67
CA LYS A 178 18.36 7.77 -11.14
C LYS A 178 17.92 6.74 -12.19
N GLU A 179 18.86 6.31 -13.02
CA GLU A 179 18.69 5.32 -14.07
C GLU A 179 18.35 3.96 -13.45
N ASP A 180 19.17 3.46 -12.51
CA ASP A 180 18.93 2.16 -11.86
C ASP A 180 17.60 2.14 -11.09
N LYS A 181 17.24 3.24 -10.41
CA LYS A 181 15.92 3.37 -9.74
C LYS A 181 14.79 3.21 -10.74
N ARG A 182 14.87 3.91 -11.87
CA ARG A 182 13.84 3.86 -12.91
C ARG A 182 13.74 2.45 -13.49
N ASP A 183 14.86 1.83 -13.82
CA ASP A 183 14.89 0.54 -14.50
C ASP A 183 14.38 -0.59 -13.57
N LEU A 184 14.82 -0.61 -12.30
CA LEU A 184 14.32 -1.56 -11.29
C LEU A 184 12.81 -1.41 -11.07
N LYS A 185 12.30 -0.18 -11.00
CA LYS A 185 10.86 0.08 -10.85
C LYS A 185 10.08 -0.33 -12.08
N GLU A 186 10.53 0.03 -13.26
CA GLU A 186 9.83 -0.31 -14.50
C GLU A 186 9.76 -1.83 -14.69
N GLN A 187 10.86 -2.55 -14.43
CA GLN A 187 10.88 -4.01 -14.45
C GLN A 187 9.89 -4.59 -13.44
N HIS A 188 9.91 -4.11 -12.18
CA HIS A 188 8.99 -4.59 -11.16
C HIS A 188 7.52 -4.34 -11.51
N ARG A 189 7.20 -3.13 -12.00
CA ARG A 189 5.85 -2.76 -12.44
C ARG A 189 5.38 -3.64 -13.59
N LYS A 190 6.20 -3.87 -14.61
CA LYS A 190 5.90 -4.78 -15.73
C LYS A 190 5.55 -6.18 -15.24
N GLU A 191 6.29 -6.72 -14.29
CA GLU A 191 6.02 -8.05 -13.73
C GLU A 191 4.73 -8.08 -12.91
N ILE A 192 4.43 -7.04 -12.11
CA ILE A 192 3.16 -6.95 -11.39
C ILE A 192 1.96 -6.92 -12.33
N ILE A 193 2.03 -6.11 -13.40
CA ILE A 193 0.94 -5.95 -14.37
C ILE A 193 0.61 -7.29 -15.05
N LYS A 194 1.63 -8.10 -15.36
CA LYS A 194 1.44 -9.44 -15.95
C LYS A 194 0.78 -10.42 -14.99
N LEU A 195 0.88 -10.19 -13.68
CA LEU A 195 0.40 -11.09 -12.64
C LEU A 195 -0.94 -10.62 -12.08
N VAL A 196 -2.02 -11.02 -12.74
CA VAL A 196 -3.43 -10.74 -12.34
C VAL A 196 -3.71 -11.08 -10.87
N ARG A 197 -2.96 -12.02 -10.28
CA ARG A 197 -3.09 -12.46 -8.87
C ARG A 197 -1.84 -12.15 -8.04
N HIS A 198 -1.12 -11.08 -8.36
CA HIS A 198 0.08 -10.71 -7.62
C HIS A 198 -0.24 -10.54 -6.12
N ARG A 199 0.50 -11.27 -5.29
CA ARG A 199 0.20 -11.39 -3.86
C ARG A 199 0.21 -10.04 -3.14
N LEU A 200 1.16 -9.16 -3.48
CA LEU A 200 1.28 -7.85 -2.81
C LEU A 200 0.15 -6.92 -3.22
N THR A 201 -0.27 -6.99 -4.49
CA THR A 201 -1.41 -6.21 -4.99
C THR A 201 -2.69 -6.62 -4.27
N ARG A 202 -2.90 -7.94 -4.11
CA ARG A 202 -4.05 -8.46 -3.38
C ARG A 202 -4.06 -8.02 -1.92
N VAL A 203 -2.93 -8.09 -1.22
CA VAL A 203 -2.83 -7.64 0.18
C VAL A 203 -3.01 -6.12 0.27
N ALA A 204 -2.37 -5.34 -0.60
CA ALA A 204 -2.39 -3.88 -0.51
C ALA A 204 -3.76 -3.26 -0.82
N LEU A 205 -4.58 -3.93 -1.64
CA LEU A 205 -5.92 -3.46 -2.00
C LEU A 205 -7.04 -4.09 -1.16
N TRP A 206 -6.90 -5.36 -0.76
CA TRP A 206 -7.99 -6.14 -0.17
C TRP A 206 -7.70 -6.65 1.24
N GLY A 207 -6.44 -6.55 1.71
CA GLY A 207 -5.98 -7.23 2.92
C GLY A 207 -5.92 -8.75 2.79
N LEU A 208 -6.15 -9.32 1.60
CA LEU A 208 -6.32 -10.78 1.45
C LEU A 208 -5.01 -11.53 1.21
N VAL A 209 -4.79 -12.53 2.05
CA VAL A 209 -3.73 -13.54 1.90
C VAL A 209 -4.33 -14.79 1.26
N GLY A 210 -3.59 -15.42 0.34
CA GLY A 210 -4.10 -16.47 -0.56
C GLY A 210 -4.97 -17.53 0.12
N ASP A 211 -4.33 -18.39 0.92
CA ASP A 211 -5.01 -19.53 1.55
C ASP A 211 -5.34 -19.31 3.03
N SER A 212 -5.05 -18.12 3.57
CA SER A 212 -5.37 -17.79 4.97
C SER A 212 -6.78 -17.21 5.10
N PHE A 213 -7.49 -17.70 6.12
CA PHE A 213 -8.82 -17.23 6.53
C PHE A 213 -8.77 -16.37 7.79
N GLU A 214 -7.57 -16.04 8.27
CA GLU A 214 -7.38 -15.09 9.37
C GLU A 214 -8.00 -13.73 9.02
N ASN A 215 -8.51 -13.04 10.03
CA ASN A 215 -9.00 -11.68 9.84
C ASN A 215 -7.81 -10.80 9.38
N PRO A 216 -7.92 -10.11 8.23
CA PRO A 216 -6.80 -9.33 7.68
C PRO A 216 -6.32 -8.22 8.62
N PHE A 217 -7.16 -7.72 9.53
CA PHE A 217 -6.74 -6.74 10.53
C PHE A 217 -5.88 -7.35 11.65
N ASP A 218 -6.09 -8.62 11.99
CA ASP A 218 -5.31 -9.34 13.00
C ASP A 218 -3.89 -9.65 12.48
N MET A 219 -3.68 -9.55 11.16
CA MET A 219 -2.40 -9.72 10.48
C MET A 219 -1.60 -8.41 10.35
N ILE A 220 -2.06 -7.31 10.96
CA ILE A 220 -1.34 -6.03 10.97
C ILE A 220 -0.35 -6.03 12.15
N ASP A 221 0.93 -6.23 11.85
CA ASP A 221 2.01 -6.31 12.84
C ASP A 221 2.45 -4.89 13.32
N ALA A 222 1.50 -4.04 13.72
CA ALA A 222 1.77 -2.82 14.45
C ALA A 222 1.70 -3.11 15.95
N PRO A 223 2.83 -3.02 16.66
CA PRO A 223 3.35 -4.10 17.48
C PRO A 223 2.51 -4.40 18.74
N PRO A 224 2.61 -5.61 19.32
CA PRO A 224 3.19 -5.75 20.64
C PRO A 224 4.73 -5.82 20.48
N SER A 225 5.45 -5.09 21.33
CA SER A 225 6.88 -4.80 21.24
C SER A 225 7.75 -5.96 20.75
N TYR A 226 8.75 -5.67 19.90
CA TYR A 226 9.84 -6.60 19.55
C TYR A 226 10.61 -7.15 20.79
N GLY A 227 10.34 -6.62 21.99
CA GLY A 227 10.79 -7.17 23.28
C GLY A 227 9.98 -8.37 23.81
N GLN A 228 8.95 -8.86 23.11
CA GLN A 228 8.23 -10.09 23.47
C GLN A 228 8.72 -11.33 22.69
N ILE A 229 9.28 -11.16 21.49
CA ILE A 229 9.84 -12.29 20.70
C ILE A 229 11.13 -12.86 21.36
N VAL A 230 11.79 -12.08 22.22
CA VAL A 230 12.97 -12.53 22.98
C VAL A 230 12.56 -13.22 24.30
N LYS A 231 11.30 -13.10 24.75
CA LYS A 231 10.82 -13.71 26.00
C LYS A 231 10.24 -15.11 25.83
N ASP A 232 9.89 -15.50 24.62
CA ASP A 232 9.23 -16.79 24.36
C ASP A 232 10.14 -17.85 23.71
N ARG A 233 11.46 -17.72 23.88
CA ARG A 233 12.39 -18.80 23.53
C ARG A 233 12.87 -19.49 24.82
N PRO A 234 12.38 -20.69 25.15
CA PRO A 234 12.98 -21.47 26.22
C PRO A 234 14.41 -21.83 25.82
N LEU A 235 15.31 -21.77 26.80
CA LEU A 235 16.68 -22.29 26.73
C LEU A 235 16.70 -23.76 26.30
#